data_AF-A0A9E5CKJ0-F1
#
_entry.id   AF-A0A9E5CKJ0-F1
#
_cell.length_a   1.000
_cell.length_b   1.000
_cell.length_c   1.000
_cell.angle_alpha   90.00
_cell.angle_beta   90.00
_cell.angle_gamma   90.00
#
_symmetry.space_group_name_H-M   'P 1'
#
loop_
_entity.id
_entity.type
_entity.pdbx_description
1 polymer ?
#
loop_
_entity_poly.entity_id
_entity_poly.type
_entity_poly.pdbx_seq_one_letter_code
_entity_poly.pdbx_strand_id
1 'polypeptide(L)'
;IDDNQAQAHYPPGDPRRMLAVSDEAKAAPPAAYAEAAAGDQDGTTYLATVDSQGNMVSCTPSSFGGLAQGMILGDTGILINCRGCYFWLDPDNPNCIAPHKRPRTTPCTFLVLKEGRPFMTLGTPGGDSQPQSNLQVFNNIVDFGMNVQEAVAAPRFCGYSFPLSPWPHQVDPNKVVLEDRISASVADALRDKGHQAESTGPWGMSNGFAPILVNPDTGVYHGGADPRKESVVLGW
;
A
#
# COMPACT_ATOMS: atom_id res chain seq x y z
N ILE A 1 -9.79 5.92 -20.62
CA ILE A 1 -10.15 6.32 -19.24
C ILE A 1 -11.04 7.53 -19.39
N ASP A 2 -12.26 7.48 -18.86
CA ASP A 2 -13.17 8.63 -18.83
C ASP A 2 -13.06 9.28 -17.45
N ASP A 3 -12.68 10.56 -17.40
CA ASP A 3 -12.44 11.27 -16.14
C ASP A 3 -13.74 11.61 -15.38
N ASN A 4 -14.90 11.42 -16.02
CA ASN A 4 -16.23 11.69 -15.47
C ASN A 4 -17.01 10.43 -15.11
N GLN A 5 -16.41 9.24 -15.29
CA GLN A 5 -17.08 7.98 -15.02
C GLN A 5 -16.17 6.98 -14.32
N ALA A 6 -16.66 6.39 -13.24
CA ALA A 6 -15.99 5.33 -12.51
C ALA A 6 -15.83 4.10 -13.40
N GLN A 7 -14.65 3.51 -13.35
CA GLN A 7 -14.30 2.34 -14.13
C GLN A 7 -14.16 1.12 -13.22
N ALA A 8 -15.12 0.20 -13.34
CA ALA A 8 -15.21 -1.00 -12.51
C ALA A 8 -14.06 -1.99 -12.75
N HIS A 9 -13.50 -1.97 -13.95
CA HIS A 9 -12.43 -2.86 -14.38
C HIS A 9 -11.32 -2.07 -15.05
N TYR A 10 -10.14 -2.07 -14.44
CA TYR A 10 -8.96 -1.49 -15.06
C TYR A 10 -8.30 -2.51 -15.97
N PRO A 11 -8.03 -2.17 -17.24
CA PRO A 11 -7.22 -3.04 -18.08
C PRO A 11 -5.81 -3.13 -17.46
N PRO A 12 -5.17 -4.31 -17.46
CA PRO A 12 -3.80 -4.43 -16.95
C PRO A 12 -2.87 -3.51 -17.73
N GLY A 13 -1.88 -2.93 -17.04
CA GLY A 13 -0.77 -2.23 -17.70
C GLY A 13 0.19 -3.20 -18.40
N ASP A 14 1.07 -2.66 -19.24
CA ASP A 14 2.18 -3.40 -19.83
C ASP A 14 3.50 -2.96 -19.18
N PRO A 15 3.98 -3.66 -18.14
CA PRO A 15 5.24 -3.31 -17.49
C PRO A 15 6.47 -3.61 -18.34
N ARG A 16 6.37 -4.40 -19.42
CA ARG A 16 7.50 -4.69 -20.32
C ARG A 16 7.72 -3.54 -21.28
N ARG A 17 6.64 -2.93 -21.77
CA ARG A 17 6.66 -1.78 -22.68
C ARG A 17 6.49 -0.44 -21.94
N MET A 18 6.31 -0.47 -20.61
CA MET A 18 6.04 0.70 -19.77
C MET A 18 4.79 1.49 -20.21
N LEU A 19 3.73 0.78 -20.62
CA LEU A 19 2.45 1.37 -21.02
C LEU A 19 1.44 1.27 -19.87
N ALA A 20 0.65 2.32 -19.69
CA ALA A 20 -0.42 2.35 -18.69
C ALA A 20 -1.51 1.29 -18.92
N VAL A 21 -1.70 0.87 -20.18
CA VAL A 21 -2.68 -0.13 -20.60
C VAL A 21 -2.01 -1.07 -21.60
N SER A 22 -2.18 -2.38 -21.41
CA SER A 22 -1.71 -3.42 -22.32
C SER A 22 -2.66 -3.56 -23.52
N ASP A 23 -2.09 -3.68 -24.72
CA ASP A 23 -2.82 -3.98 -25.95
C ASP A 23 -3.42 -5.40 -25.94
N GLU A 24 -2.89 -6.30 -25.10
CA GLU A 24 -3.32 -7.70 -24.97
C GLU A 24 -4.32 -7.91 -23.82
N ALA A 25 -4.81 -6.84 -23.21
CA ALA A 25 -5.71 -6.87 -22.07
C ALA A 25 -7.01 -7.66 -22.37
N LYS A 26 -7.07 -8.91 -21.92
CA LYS A 26 -8.33 -9.64 -21.76
C LYS A 26 -8.87 -9.37 -20.38
N ALA A 27 -10.07 -8.80 -20.29
CA ALA A 27 -10.80 -8.73 -19.03
C ALA A 27 -11.09 -10.18 -18.59
N ALA A 28 -10.46 -10.63 -17.51
CA ALA A 28 -10.87 -11.86 -16.86
C ALA A 28 -12.21 -11.58 -16.16
N PRO A 29 -13.24 -12.43 -16.33
CA PRO A 29 -14.49 -12.25 -15.61
C PRO A 29 -14.21 -12.29 -14.10
N PRO A 30 -14.89 -11.45 -13.30
CA PRO A 30 -14.82 -11.58 -11.85
C PRO A 30 -15.36 -12.96 -11.50
N ALA A 31 -14.50 -13.82 -10.97
CA ALA A 31 -14.97 -15.08 -10.43
C ALA A 31 -15.77 -14.79 -9.15
N ALA A 32 -16.90 -15.47 -9.01
CA ALA A 32 -17.74 -15.37 -7.82
C ALA A 32 -16.99 -16.06 -6.68
N TYR A 33 -16.75 -15.34 -5.59
CA TYR A 33 -16.00 -15.85 -4.45
C TYR A 33 -16.79 -15.70 -3.15
N ALA A 34 -16.67 -16.69 -2.28
CA ALA A 34 -17.28 -16.71 -0.95
C ALA A 34 -16.62 -15.69 -0.02
N GLU A 35 -17.40 -15.20 0.95
CA GLU A 35 -16.94 -14.23 1.96
C GLU A 35 -15.66 -14.71 2.68
N ALA A 36 -14.63 -13.87 2.65
CA ALA A 36 -13.48 -14.01 3.54
C ALA A 36 -13.85 -13.46 4.93
N ALA A 37 -13.42 -14.15 5.99
CA ALA A 37 -13.57 -13.65 7.35
C ALA A 37 -12.85 -12.31 7.50
N ALA A 38 -13.62 -11.27 7.86
CA ALA A 38 -13.12 -9.94 8.13
C ALA A 38 -12.27 -9.91 9.40
N GLY A 39 -11.09 -9.28 9.33
CA GLY A 39 -10.27 -8.97 10.47
C GLY A 39 -9.10 -8.08 10.05
N ASP A 40 -9.03 -6.87 10.62
CA ASP A 40 -7.87 -5.98 10.51
C ASP A 40 -6.71 -6.61 11.29
N GLN A 41 -5.88 -7.41 10.62
CA GLN A 41 -4.81 -8.19 11.26
C GLN A 41 -3.57 -8.21 10.36
N ASP A 42 -3.05 -7.03 10.03
CA ASP A 42 -1.81 -6.91 9.26
C ASP A 42 -0.58 -7.09 10.19
N GLY A 43 0.15 -8.18 10.01
CA GLY A 43 1.46 -8.43 10.62
C GLY A 43 2.62 -7.81 9.83
N THR A 44 2.33 -6.79 9.01
CA THR A 44 3.34 -5.94 8.36
C THR A 44 3.71 -4.79 9.27
N THR A 45 5.00 -4.45 9.29
CA THR A 45 5.51 -3.23 9.91
C THR A 45 6.42 -2.50 8.92
N TYR A 46 6.73 -1.24 9.22
CA TYR A 46 7.69 -0.45 8.47
C TYR A 46 8.75 0.09 9.42
N LEU A 47 10.01 0.05 8.97
CA LEU A 47 11.14 0.61 9.70
C LEU A 47 12.09 1.31 8.72
N ALA A 48 12.63 2.43 9.16
CA ALA A 48 13.65 3.16 8.44
C ALA A 48 14.71 3.72 9.40
N THR A 49 15.93 3.83 8.89
CA THR A 49 17.05 4.47 9.59
C THR A 49 17.91 5.23 8.61
N VAL A 50 18.42 6.38 9.05
CA VAL A 50 19.46 7.14 8.35
C VAL A 50 20.55 7.46 9.37
N ASP A 51 21.80 7.12 9.07
CA ASP A 51 22.93 7.40 9.97
C ASP A 51 23.70 8.67 9.61
N SER A 52 24.68 9.05 10.43
CA SER A 52 25.51 10.24 10.22
C SER A 52 26.46 10.16 9.02
N GLN A 53 26.65 8.98 8.43
CA GLN A 53 27.43 8.77 7.21
C GLN A 53 26.55 8.82 5.96
N GLY A 54 25.23 8.99 6.12
CA GLY A 54 24.26 9.03 5.04
C GLY A 54 23.79 7.65 4.56
N ASN A 55 24.10 6.57 5.30
CA ASN A 55 23.55 5.25 4.98
C ASN A 55 22.06 5.25 5.28
N MET A 56 21.26 4.77 4.33
CA MET A 56 19.80 4.68 4.47
C MET A 56 19.34 3.23 4.40
N VAL A 57 18.46 2.87 5.32
CA VAL A 57 17.71 1.61 5.29
C VAL A 57 16.23 1.94 5.30
N SER A 58 15.48 1.30 4.41
CA SER A 58 14.02 1.33 4.37
C SER A 58 13.55 -0.11 4.19
N CYS A 59 12.70 -0.60 5.09
CA CYS A 59 12.24 -1.98 5.04
C CYS A 59 10.82 -2.14 5.57
N THR A 60 10.09 -3.06 4.92
CA THR A 60 8.70 -3.38 5.25
C THR A 60 8.57 -4.89 5.53
N PRO A 61 9.11 -5.41 6.66
CA PRO A 61 8.98 -6.82 6.98
C PRO A 61 7.54 -7.19 7.31
N SER A 62 7.15 -8.43 7.01
CA SER A 62 5.77 -8.87 7.22
C SER A 62 5.64 -10.37 7.38
N SER A 63 4.91 -10.79 8.42
CA SER A 63 4.45 -12.17 8.60
C SER A 63 3.09 -12.44 7.92
N PHE A 64 2.57 -11.46 7.15
CA PHE A 64 1.17 -11.40 6.72
C PHE A 64 0.21 -11.42 7.92
N GLY A 65 -0.84 -12.24 7.94
CA GLY A 65 -1.93 -12.21 8.93
C GLY A 65 -1.56 -12.47 10.40
N GLY A 66 -0.29 -12.31 10.77
CA GLY A 66 0.20 -12.35 12.15
C GLY A 66 -0.18 -13.63 12.87
N LEU A 67 -0.44 -13.50 14.18
CA LEU A 67 -0.95 -14.59 15.00
C LEU A 67 -2.40 -14.98 14.63
N ALA A 68 -3.13 -14.12 13.93
CA ALA A 68 -4.52 -14.38 13.57
C ALA A 68 -4.65 -15.44 12.47
N GLN A 69 -3.65 -15.57 11.59
CA GLN A 69 -3.67 -16.50 10.45
C GLN A 69 -2.42 -17.38 10.34
N GLY A 70 -1.36 -17.07 11.09
CA GLY A 70 -0.15 -17.88 11.13
C GLY A 70 -0.22 -19.02 12.14
N MET A 71 0.84 -19.83 12.18
CA MET A 71 0.99 -20.96 13.10
C MET A 71 2.34 -20.87 13.81
N ILE A 72 2.37 -21.16 15.12
CA ILE A 72 3.63 -21.30 15.86
C ILE A 72 4.23 -22.68 15.59
N LEU A 73 5.51 -22.72 15.23
CA LEU A 73 6.23 -23.96 14.97
C LEU A 73 6.53 -24.66 16.31
N GLY A 74 5.65 -25.60 16.69
CA GLY A 74 5.81 -26.37 17.93
C GLY A 74 5.87 -25.46 19.16
N ASP A 75 6.88 -25.67 20.00
CA ASP A 75 7.17 -24.89 21.21
C ASP A 75 8.23 -23.79 21.00
N THR A 76 8.63 -23.52 19.74
CA THR A 76 9.75 -22.59 19.44
C THR A 76 9.41 -21.11 19.60
N GLY A 77 8.12 -20.77 19.59
CA GLY A 77 7.65 -19.38 19.53
C GLY A 77 7.84 -18.72 18.15
N ILE A 78 8.31 -19.43 17.13
CA ILE A 78 8.49 -18.90 15.78
C ILE A 78 7.17 -18.99 14.99
N LEU A 79 6.67 -17.84 14.55
CA LEU A 79 5.49 -17.73 13.71
C LEU A 79 5.81 -18.04 12.24
N ILE A 80 5.13 -19.02 11.67
CA ILE A 80 5.14 -19.31 10.23
C ILE A 80 4.10 -18.40 9.55
N ASN A 81 4.55 -17.64 8.56
CA ASN A 81 3.69 -16.77 7.78
C ASN A 81 2.72 -17.56 6.89
N CYS A 82 1.61 -16.93 6.53
CA CYS A 82 0.59 -17.49 5.63
C CYS A 82 0.61 -16.86 4.22
N ARG A 83 1.75 -16.31 3.77
CA ARG A 83 1.85 -15.57 2.49
C ARG A 83 1.51 -16.41 1.25
N GLY A 84 1.54 -17.73 1.36
CA GLY A 84 1.15 -18.65 0.29
C GLY A 84 -0.28 -18.40 -0.25
N CYS A 85 -1.18 -17.80 0.55
CA CYS A 85 -2.53 -17.45 0.09
C CYS A 85 -2.57 -16.35 -0.99
N TYR A 86 -1.43 -15.76 -1.35
CA TYR A 86 -1.36 -14.77 -2.45
C TYR A 86 -1.24 -15.45 -3.82
N PHE A 87 -0.88 -16.72 -3.87
CA PHE A 87 -0.81 -17.46 -5.14
C PHE A 87 -2.20 -17.69 -5.73
N TRP A 88 -2.24 -17.67 -7.06
CA TRP A 88 -3.37 -18.20 -7.82
C TRP A 88 -3.20 -19.70 -8.04
N LEU A 89 -4.32 -20.38 -8.26
CA LEU A 89 -4.34 -21.79 -8.71
C LEU A 89 -4.60 -21.93 -10.22
N ASP A 90 -4.92 -20.81 -10.88
CA ASP A 90 -5.07 -20.72 -12.33
C ASP A 90 -3.69 -20.84 -12.99
N PRO A 91 -3.42 -21.86 -13.82
CA PRO A 91 -2.13 -22.05 -14.49
C PRO A 91 -1.75 -20.90 -15.44
N ASP A 92 -2.73 -20.15 -15.96
CA ASP A 92 -2.48 -19.02 -16.87
C ASP A 92 -2.12 -17.72 -16.13
N ASN A 93 -2.31 -17.68 -14.81
CA ASN A 93 -1.97 -16.51 -14.01
C ASN A 93 -0.45 -16.42 -13.78
N PRO A 94 0.21 -15.26 -14.03
CA PRO A 94 1.64 -15.08 -13.76
C PRO A 94 2.05 -15.35 -12.31
N ASN A 95 1.11 -15.23 -11.37
CA ASN A 95 1.28 -15.54 -9.96
C ASN A 95 0.64 -16.89 -9.56
N CYS A 96 0.54 -17.84 -10.49
CA CYS A 96 0.19 -19.23 -10.18
C CYS A 96 1.23 -19.88 -9.25
N ILE A 97 0.77 -20.74 -8.33
CA ILE A 97 1.64 -21.49 -7.42
C ILE A 97 2.61 -22.42 -8.18
N ALA A 98 3.87 -22.46 -7.76
CA ALA A 98 4.86 -23.38 -8.29
C ALA A 98 5.95 -23.69 -7.24
N PRO A 99 6.61 -24.86 -7.32
CA PRO A 99 7.73 -25.19 -6.44
C PRO A 99 8.83 -24.13 -6.48
N HIS A 100 9.34 -23.75 -5.30
CA HIS A 100 10.40 -22.74 -5.12
C HIS A 100 10.09 -21.34 -5.65
N LYS A 101 8.87 -21.09 -6.15
CA LYS A 101 8.43 -19.76 -6.54
C LYS A 101 8.08 -18.94 -5.29
N ARG A 102 8.42 -17.65 -5.32
CA ARG A 102 7.94 -16.69 -4.32
C ARG A 102 6.62 -16.10 -4.80
N PRO A 103 5.60 -15.96 -3.94
CA PRO A 103 4.38 -15.27 -4.34
C PRO A 103 4.69 -13.81 -4.63
N ARG A 104 3.94 -13.18 -5.55
CA ARG A 104 3.80 -11.72 -5.55
C ARG A 104 3.40 -11.31 -4.13
N THR A 105 4.00 -10.24 -3.62
CA THR A 105 3.76 -9.79 -2.24
C THR A 105 3.36 -8.31 -2.24
N THR A 106 2.71 -7.86 -1.16
CA THR A 106 2.27 -6.47 -0.97
C THR A 106 3.31 -5.55 -0.33
N PRO A 107 4.18 -6.00 0.60
CA PRO A 107 5.27 -5.18 1.11
C PRO A 107 6.06 -4.50 0.00
N CYS A 108 5.94 -3.18 -0.06
CA CYS A 108 6.72 -2.33 -0.92
C CYS A 108 7.42 -1.27 -0.06
N THR A 109 8.68 -0.99 -0.40
CA THR A 109 9.54 -0.05 0.30
C THR A 109 10.36 0.70 -0.74
N PHE A 110 10.68 1.95 -0.45
CA PHE A 110 11.27 2.88 -1.39
C PHE A 110 12.42 3.65 -0.74
N LEU A 111 13.51 3.76 -1.50
CA LEU A 111 14.51 4.79 -1.31
C LEU A 111 14.35 5.78 -2.45
N VAL A 112 14.04 7.02 -2.09
CA VAL A 112 13.84 8.09 -3.05
C VAL A 112 15.14 8.87 -3.18
N LEU A 113 15.55 9.08 -4.42
CA LEU A 113 16.70 9.92 -4.76
C LEU A 113 16.21 11.19 -5.44
N LYS A 114 16.87 12.32 -5.13
CA LYS A 114 16.72 13.59 -5.84
C LYS A 114 18.05 13.92 -6.50
N GLU A 115 18.05 13.96 -7.83
CA GLU A 115 19.27 14.22 -8.62
C GLU A 115 20.41 13.23 -8.28
N GLY A 116 20.06 11.95 -8.09
CA GLY A 116 21.00 10.90 -7.71
C GLY A 116 21.47 10.94 -6.26
N ARG A 117 21.04 11.92 -5.46
CA ARG A 117 21.36 12.03 -4.03
C ARG A 117 20.23 11.44 -3.16
N PRO A 118 20.53 10.77 -2.05
CA PRO A 118 19.52 10.28 -1.12
C PRO A 118 18.61 11.40 -0.62
N PHE A 119 17.29 11.18 -0.67
CA PHE A 119 16.29 12.19 -0.34
C PHE A 119 15.30 11.72 0.72
N MET A 120 14.77 10.50 0.61
CA MET A 120 13.72 10.02 1.52
C MET A 120 13.68 8.50 1.62
N THR A 121 13.47 7.97 2.82
CA THR A 121 12.98 6.59 3.02
C THR A 121 11.45 6.59 3.01
N LEU A 122 10.81 5.65 2.33
CA LEU A 122 9.35 5.60 2.28
C LEU A 122 8.82 4.16 2.27
N GLY A 123 7.81 3.91 3.09
CA GLY A 123 7.14 2.63 3.20
C GLY A 123 6.08 2.66 4.29
N THR A 124 5.22 1.65 4.29
CA THR A 124 4.09 1.55 5.22
C THR A 124 3.53 0.13 5.21
N PRO A 125 2.93 -0.37 6.31
CA PRO A 125 2.01 -1.51 6.27
C PRO A 125 0.68 -1.16 5.58
N GLY A 126 -0.20 -2.15 5.38
CA GLY A 126 -1.55 -1.94 4.84
C GLY A 126 -1.89 -2.77 3.59
N GLY A 127 -1.21 -3.89 3.35
CA GLY A 127 -1.53 -4.78 2.23
C GLY A 127 -1.60 -4.09 0.86
N ASP A 128 -2.72 -4.23 0.15
CA ASP A 128 -2.95 -3.66 -1.19
C ASP A 128 -3.08 -2.13 -1.21
N SER A 129 -3.28 -1.49 -0.06
CA SER A 129 -3.25 -0.02 0.04
C SER A 129 -1.83 0.56 -0.01
N GLN A 130 -0.79 -0.25 0.22
CA GLN A 130 0.58 0.27 0.38
C GLN A 130 1.06 1.09 -0.82
N PRO A 131 0.99 0.61 -2.09
CA PRO A 131 1.44 1.43 -3.22
C PRO A 131 0.64 2.73 -3.37
N GLN A 132 -0.67 2.68 -3.11
CA GLN A 132 -1.58 3.83 -3.22
C GLN A 132 -1.24 4.90 -2.18
N SER A 133 -1.06 4.50 -0.93
CA SER A 133 -0.74 5.42 0.17
C SER A 133 0.69 5.95 0.08
N ASN A 134 1.66 5.11 -0.35
CA ASN A 134 3.03 5.58 -0.59
C ASN A 134 3.06 6.67 -1.67
N LEU A 135 2.32 6.50 -2.77
CA LEU A 135 2.22 7.52 -3.82
C LEU A 135 1.64 8.84 -3.29
N GLN A 136 0.57 8.77 -2.49
CA GLN A 136 -0.02 9.96 -1.87
C GLN A 136 0.97 10.71 -0.97
N VAL A 137 1.67 10.00 -0.07
CA VAL A 137 2.68 10.62 0.82
C VAL A 137 3.84 11.20 0.03
N PHE A 138 4.30 10.52 -1.02
CA PHE A 138 5.33 11.02 -1.92
C PHE A 138 4.91 12.33 -2.60
N ASN A 139 3.71 12.37 -3.20
CA ASN A 139 3.19 13.57 -3.87
C ASN A 139 2.95 14.72 -2.89
N ASN A 140 2.49 14.43 -1.66
CA ASN A 140 2.35 15.43 -0.60
C ASN A 140 3.64 16.20 -0.35
N ILE A 141 4.78 15.52 -0.41
CA ILE A 141 6.10 16.14 -0.23
C ILE A 141 6.58 16.79 -1.52
N VAL A 142 6.52 16.08 -2.64
CA VAL A 142 7.18 16.48 -3.88
C VAL A 142 6.37 17.50 -4.69
N ASP A 143 5.07 17.29 -4.81
CA ASP A 143 4.18 18.14 -5.62
C ASP A 143 3.50 19.22 -4.77
N PHE A 144 3.11 18.88 -3.55
CA PHE A 144 2.37 19.79 -2.66
C PHE A 144 3.25 20.49 -1.62
N GLY A 145 4.55 20.17 -1.55
CA GLY A 145 5.53 20.86 -0.72
C GLY A 145 5.31 20.73 0.79
N MET A 146 4.54 19.73 1.25
CA MET A 146 4.30 19.48 2.67
C MET A 146 5.58 19.02 3.37
N ASN A 147 5.72 19.37 4.64
CA ASN A 147 6.77 18.75 5.46
C ASN A 147 6.45 17.27 5.73
N VAL A 148 7.44 16.50 6.17
CA VAL A 148 7.31 15.04 6.34
C VAL A 148 6.17 14.64 7.30
N GLN A 149 5.93 15.41 8.37
CA GLN A 149 4.88 15.11 9.35
C GLN A 149 3.50 15.47 8.80
N GLU A 150 3.38 16.60 8.11
CA GLU A 150 2.15 16.99 7.40
C GLU A 150 1.78 15.96 6.33
N ALA A 151 2.75 15.52 5.54
CA ALA A 151 2.55 14.58 4.45
C ALA A 151 2.02 13.22 4.93
N VAL A 152 2.54 12.69 6.04
CA VAL A 152 2.00 11.46 6.65
C VAL A 152 0.68 11.70 7.37
N ALA A 153 0.47 12.87 7.97
CA ALA A 153 -0.79 13.19 8.64
C ALA A 153 -1.94 13.49 7.67
N ALA A 154 -1.65 13.89 6.43
CA ALA A 154 -2.66 14.21 5.42
C ALA A 154 -3.69 13.09 5.25
N PRO A 155 -4.96 13.43 4.97
CA PRO A 155 -6.01 12.44 4.77
C PRO A 155 -5.77 11.63 3.49
N ARG A 156 -6.16 10.35 3.53
CA ARG A 156 -5.87 9.40 2.44
C ARG A 156 -7.14 8.77 1.90
N PHE A 157 -7.00 8.20 0.69
CA PHE A 157 -8.02 7.38 0.06
C PHE A 157 -7.38 6.15 -0.60
N CYS A 158 -8.16 5.10 -0.84
CA CYS A 158 -7.73 3.89 -1.54
C CYS A 158 -8.87 3.32 -2.38
N GLY A 159 -8.57 2.93 -3.62
CA GLY A 159 -9.47 2.19 -4.50
C GLY A 159 -9.33 0.67 -4.31
N TYR A 160 -10.39 -0.06 -4.62
CA TYR A 160 -10.49 -1.52 -4.47
C TYR A 160 -11.07 -2.23 -5.72
N SER A 161 -11.14 -1.53 -6.86
CA SER A 161 -11.57 -2.08 -8.16
C SER A 161 -10.51 -2.97 -8.83
N PHE A 162 -9.87 -3.85 -8.07
CA PHE A 162 -8.89 -4.82 -8.55
C PHE A 162 -8.90 -6.07 -7.65
N PRO A 163 -8.42 -7.23 -8.15
CA PRO A 163 -8.32 -8.43 -7.32
C PRO A 163 -7.33 -8.22 -6.19
N LEU A 164 -7.81 -8.34 -4.95
CA LEU A 164 -6.96 -8.25 -3.77
C LEU A 164 -5.89 -9.34 -3.76
N SER A 165 -4.78 -9.04 -3.09
CA SER A 165 -3.65 -9.94 -2.99
C SER A 165 -3.96 -11.28 -2.35
N PRO A 166 -4.53 -11.34 -1.12
CA PRO A 166 -4.85 -12.63 -0.50
C PRO A 166 -6.05 -13.29 -1.16
N TRP A 167 -6.07 -14.63 -1.13
CA TRP A 167 -7.28 -15.42 -1.35
C TRP A 167 -8.44 -14.89 -0.48
N PRO A 168 -9.66 -14.72 -1.02
CA PRO A 168 -10.13 -15.22 -2.31
C PRO A 168 -10.00 -14.26 -3.50
N HIS A 169 -9.05 -13.32 -3.45
CA HIS A 169 -8.82 -12.32 -4.50
C HIS A 169 -10.08 -11.50 -4.81
N GLN A 170 -10.82 -11.15 -3.75
CA GLN A 170 -12.03 -10.34 -3.85
C GLN A 170 -11.78 -9.07 -4.65
N VAL A 171 -12.76 -8.68 -5.44
CA VAL A 171 -12.79 -7.43 -6.19
C VAL A 171 -14.02 -6.67 -5.71
N ASP A 172 -13.85 -5.39 -5.38
CA ASP A 172 -14.96 -4.49 -5.05
C ASP A 172 -15.07 -3.42 -6.16
N PRO A 173 -15.85 -3.68 -7.23
CA PRO A 173 -15.93 -2.77 -8.37
C PRO A 173 -16.40 -1.37 -7.97
N ASN A 174 -15.72 -0.35 -8.50
CA ASN A 174 -15.95 1.07 -8.23
C ASN A 174 -15.75 1.52 -6.78
N LYS A 175 -15.32 0.63 -5.87
CA LYS A 175 -15.12 0.97 -4.47
C LYS A 175 -13.91 1.87 -4.28
N VAL A 176 -14.14 2.94 -3.54
CA VAL A 176 -13.11 3.82 -3.02
C VAL A 176 -13.42 4.13 -1.57
N VAL A 177 -12.44 3.96 -0.70
CA VAL A 177 -12.55 4.29 0.72
C VAL A 177 -11.78 5.56 0.97
N LEU A 178 -12.38 6.49 1.69
CA LEU A 178 -11.83 7.81 2.02
C LEU A 178 -11.87 8.03 3.53
N GLU A 179 -10.90 8.78 4.05
CA GLU A 179 -10.99 9.30 5.42
C GLU A 179 -11.89 10.52 5.50
N ASP A 180 -12.55 10.70 6.65
CA ASP A 180 -13.59 11.73 6.86
C ASP A 180 -13.03 13.16 6.90
N ARG A 181 -11.70 13.28 6.94
CA ARG A 181 -11.00 14.56 6.81
C ARG A 181 -10.91 15.03 5.35
N ILE A 182 -11.23 14.16 4.39
CA ILE A 182 -11.56 14.54 3.01
C ILE A 182 -13.00 15.08 3.03
N SER A 183 -13.23 16.22 2.37
CA SER A 183 -14.54 16.88 2.44
C SER A 183 -15.67 16.01 1.88
N ALA A 184 -16.84 16.08 2.50
CA ALA A 184 -18.03 15.37 2.03
C ALA A 184 -18.36 15.68 0.56
N SER A 185 -18.13 16.92 0.12
CA SER A 185 -18.30 17.32 -1.28
C SER A 185 -17.43 16.54 -2.28
N VAL A 186 -16.23 16.11 -1.88
CA VAL A 186 -15.38 15.27 -2.73
C VAL A 186 -15.93 13.86 -2.79
N ALA A 187 -16.38 13.30 -1.67
CA ALA A 187 -17.03 11.99 -1.65
C ALA A 187 -18.31 11.98 -2.50
N ASP A 188 -19.13 13.03 -2.43
CA ASP A 188 -20.33 13.18 -3.26
C ASP A 188 -19.99 13.31 -4.74
N ALA A 189 -19.00 14.13 -5.10
CA ALA A 189 -18.54 14.24 -6.48
C ALA A 189 -18.01 12.90 -7.05
N LEU A 190 -17.39 12.06 -6.21
CA LEU A 190 -17.00 10.71 -6.61
C LEU A 190 -18.22 9.81 -6.83
N ARG A 191 -19.24 9.89 -5.97
CA ARG A 191 -20.51 9.15 -6.14
C ARG A 191 -21.24 9.57 -7.42
N ASP A 192 -21.26 10.86 -7.74
CA ASP A 192 -21.86 11.38 -8.97
C ASP A 192 -21.15 10.84 -10.22
N LYS A 193 -19.85 10.56 -10.12
CA LYS A 193 -19.08 9.87 -11.16
C LYS A 193 -19.28 8.35 -11.17
N GLY A 194 -20.04 7.78 -10.24
CA GLY A 194 -20.35 6.34 -10.17
C GLY A 194 -19.44 5.52 -9.24
N HIS A 195 -18.60 6.17 -8.42
CA HIS A 195 -17.82 5.47 -7.41
C HIS A 195 -18.69 5.04 -6.22
N GLN A 196 -18.39 3.88 -5.64
CA GLN A 196 -18.89 3.50 -4.32
C GLN A 196 -17.96 4.10 -3.26
N ALA A 197 -18.20 5.39 -2.95
CA ALA A 197 -17.39 6.14 -1.99
C ALA A 197 -17.83 5.84 -0.55
N GLU A 198 -17.01 5.09 0.17
CA GLU A 198 -17.17 4.73 1.59
C GLU A 198 -16.25 5.57 2.46
N SER A 199 -16.70 5.87 3.68
CA SER A 199 -15.93 6.61 4.68
C SER A 199 -15.44 5.67 5.78
N THR A 200 -14.23 5.92 6.30
CA THR A 200 -13.59 5.05 7.31
C THR A 200 -13.36 5.74 8.66
N GLY A 201 -13.90 6.94 8.87
CA GLY A 201 -13.51 7.78 10.01
C GLY A 201 -12.34 8.72 9.68
N PRO A 202 -11.99 9.63 10.59
CA PRO A 202 -10.96 10.64 10.35
C PRO A 202 -9.54 10.05 10.18
N TRP A 203 -9.28 8.87 10.75
CA TRP A 203 -7.97 8.21 10.80
C TRP A 203 -8.09 6.70 10.52
N GLY A 204 -9.03 6.32 9.66
CA GLY A 204 -9.41 4.91 9.50
C GLY A 204 -8.51 4.07 8.59
N MET A 205 -7.56 4.68 7.87
CA MET A 205 -6.64 3.91 7.04
C MET A 205 -5.67 3.10 7.90
N SER A 206 -5.45 1.84 7.55
CA SER A 206 -4.60 0.92 8.34
C SER A 206 -3.09 1.10 8.14
N ASN A 207 -2.68 2.13 7.38
CA ASN A 207 -1.28 2.45 7.11
C ASN A 207 -0.56 3.03 8.34
N GLY A 208 0.77 2.83 8.41
CA GLY A 208 1.64 3.29 9.51
C GLY A 208 3.02 3.70 8.99
N PHE A 209 3.14 4.96 8.59
CA PHE A 209 4.38 5.54 8.04
C PHE A 209 5.35 5.99 9.14
N ALA A 210 6.65 5.81 8.89
CA ALA A 210 7.74 6.40 9.67
C ALA A 210 8.92 6.90 8.79
N PRO A 211 8.68 7.75 7.78
CA PRO A 211 9.71 8.18 6.83
C PRO A 211 10.71 9.16 7.45
N ILE A 212 11.93 9.09 6.95
CA ILE A 212 13.00 10.05 7.20
C ILE A 212 13.34 10.75 5.88
N LEU A 213 13.23 12.07 5.88
CA LEU A 213 13.62 12.97 4.80
C LEU A 213 15.00 13.54 5.10
N VAL A 214 15.86 13.64 4.08
CA VAL A 214 17.17 14.30 4.18
C VAL A 214 17.15 15.58 3.36
N ASN A 215 17.42 16.70 4.02
CA ASN A 215 17.64 17.96 3.33
C ASN A 215 19.04 17.91 2.66
N PRO A 216 19.11 17.92 1.32
CA PRO A 216 20.38 17.75 0.62
C PRO A 216 21.30 18.97 0.69
N ASP A 217 20.77 20.14 1.07
CA ASP A 217 21.53 21.40 1.14
C ASP A 217 22.10 21.61 2.55
N THR A 218 21.38 21.19 3.59
CA THR A 218 21.79 21.38 4.99
C THR A 218 22.28 20.10 5.66
N GLY A 219 21.98 18.93 5.10
CA GLY A 219 22.23 17.62 5.72
C GLY A 219 21.28 17.27 6.88
N VAL A 220 20.30 18.12 7.19
CA VAL A 220 19.36 17.90 8.31
C VAL A 220 18.38 16.79 7.98
N TYR A 221 18.11 15.94 8.96
CA TYR A 221 17.13 14.85 8.88
C TYR A 221 15.80 15.29 9.50
N HIS A 222 14.71 15.02 8.79
CA HIS A 222 13.35 15.27 9.24
C HIS A 222 12.56 13.96 9.26
N GLY A 223 12.07 13.58 10.43
CA GLY A 223 11.24 12.39 10.62
C GLY A 223 9.76 12.73 10.72
N GLY A 224 8.89 11.88 10.17
CA GLY A 224 7.45 11.93 10.40
C GLY A 224 6.93 10.60 10.92
N ALA A 225 6.02 10.63 11.90
CA ALA A 225 5.37 9.45 12.44
C ALA A 225 3.87 9.50 12.12
N ASP A 226 3.31 8.42 11.57
CA ASP A 226 1.90 8.37 11.23
C ASP A 226 1.03 8.29 12.49
N PRO A 227 0.07 9.20 12.68
CA PRO A 227 -0.81 9.18 13.86
C PRO A 227 -1.84 8.04 13.86
N ARG A 228 -2.01 7.28 12.77
CA ARG A 228 -2.99 6.18 12.67
C ARG A 228 -2.57 4.88 13.34
N LYS A 229 -1.26 4.70 13.52
CA LYS A 229 -0.65 3.53 14.16
C LYS A 229 0.34 4.01 15.21
N GLU A 230 0.70 3.14 16.14
CA GLU A 230 1.74 3.39 17.14
C GLU A 230 3.11 3.51 16.45
N SER A 231 3.40 4.71 15.93
CA SER A 231 4.58 5.03 15.16
C SER A 231 5.45 6.00 15.95
N VAL A 232 6.77 5.86 15.83
CA VAL A 232 7.71 6.75 16.50
C VAL A 232 8.87 7.07 15.58
N VAL A 233 9.39 8.29 15.69
CA VAL A 233 10.66 8.68 15.10
C VAL A 233 11.54 9.29 16.18
N LEU A 234 12.78 8.83 16.25
CA LEU A 234 13.79 9.26 17.21
C LEU A 234 15.05 9.68 16.45
N GLY A 235 15.75 10.69 16.96
CA GLY A 235 17.02 11.17 16.43
C GLY A 235 17.97 11.54 17.56
N TRP A 236 19.28 11.48 17.29
CA TRP A 236 20.36 11.83 18.23
C TRP A 236 21.51 12.52 17.51
#